data_AF-A0A816HIN5-F1
#
_entry.id   AF-A0A816HIN5-F1
#
_cell.length_a   1.000
_cell.length_b   1.000
_cell.length_c   1.000
_cell.angle_alpha   90.00
_cell.angle_beta   90.00
_cell.angle_gamma   90.00
#
_symmetry.space_group_name_H-M   'P 1'
#
loop_
_entity.id
_entity.type
_entity.pdbx_description
1 polymer ?
#
loop_
_entity_poly.entity_id
_entity_poly.type
_entity_poly.pdbx_seq_one_letter_code
_entity_poly.pdbx_strand_id
1 'polypeptide(L)'
;MGRLVVVRLLVVVMGLLVVVRLLVVVRLLVVVRGLLLVVVRLLVVVRLLVVVMGLLVAVMGLLVVVMGLLLVVVRLLIVVMGLLLVVVRILIVVRGLLVVIKRPFVIVVRLLVIVMSLLVVTVGVGADIGVLSVGIIDVAIVLIACVVDAVVFVVIVVVVFWDTITIPFSLRLCNPIPKPKPSAKPMKIRETTIPTPITSPNGSHGLHVFLPRPDLYCFIS
;
A
#
# COMPACT_ATOMS: atom_id res chain seq x y z
N MET A 1 -25.56 -95.55 -41.16
CA MET A 1 -24.41 -95.00 -40.40
C MET A 1 -24.04 -93.56 -40.80
N GLY A 2 -24.02 -93.18 -42.08
CA GLY A 2 -23.56 -91.84 -42.52
C GLY A 2 -24.31 -90.62 -41.93
N ARG A 3 -25.64 -90.65 -41.81
CA ARG A 3 -26.43 -89.50 -41.30
C ARG A 3 -26.11 -89.13 -39.84
N LEU A 4 -25.86 -90.12 -38.96
CA LEU A 4 -25.48 -89.88 -37.56
C LEU A 4 -24.09 -89.24 -37.43
N VAL A 5 -23.16 -89.61 -38.31
CA VAL A 5 -21.81 -89.01 -38.35
C VAL A 5 -21.89 -87.54 -38.75
N VAL A 6 -22.72 -87.20 -39.74
CA VAL A 6 -22.94 -85.81 -40.18
C VAL A 6 -23.56 -84.96 -39.06
N VAL A 7 -24.56 -85.47 -38.34
CA VAL A 7 -25.19 -84.73 -37.22
C VAL A 7 -24.17 -84.50 -36.09
N ARG A 8 -23.38 -85.51 -35.72
CA ARG A 8 -22.31 -85.35 -34.72
C ARG A 8 -21.27 -84.32 -35.15
N LEU A 9 -20.83 -84.37 -36.42
CA LEU A 9 -19.87 -83.40 -36.96
C LEU A 9 -20.43 -81.98 -36.93
N LEU A 10 -21.70 -81.80 -37.30
CA LEU A 10 -22.38 -80.51 -37.28
C LEU A 10 -22.44 -79.92 -35.85
N VAL A 11 -22.75 -80.75 -34.85
CA VAL A 11 -22.74 -80.34 -33.44
C VAL A 11 -21.35 -79.92 -32.97
N VAL A 12 -20.30 -80.65 -33.38
CA VAL A 12 -18.91 -80.29 -33.05
C VAL A 12 -18.51 -78.96 -33.71
N VAL A 13 -18.83 -78.76 -34.99
CA VAL A 13 -18.53 -77.52 -35.71
C VAL A 13 -19.27 -76.33 -35.09
N MET A 14 -20.55 -76.50 -34.75
CA MET A 14 -21.32 -75.46 -34.06
C MET A 14 -20.76 -75.16 -32.66
N GLY A 15 -20.38 -76.19 -31.90
CA GLY A 15 -19.73 -76.02 -30.61
C GLY A 15 -18.39 -75.29 -30.72
N LEU A 16 -17.56 -75.65 -31.69
CA LEU A 16 -16.28 -74.97 -31.97
C LEU A 16 -16.51 -73.50 -32.36
N LEU A 17 -17.51 -73.22 -33.19
CA LEU A 17 -17.88 -71.86 -33.60
C LEU A 17 -18.27 -71.00 -32.39
N VAL A 18 -19.06 -71.55 -31.45
CA VAL A 18 -19.44 -70.87 -30.21
C VAL A 18 -18.23 -70.58 -29.34
N VAL A 19 -17.33 -71.56 -29.17
CA VAL A 19 -16.10 -71.38 -28.37
C VAL A 19 -15.19 -70.31 -28.97
N VAL A 20 -14.98 -70.33 -30.29
CA VAL A 20 -14.17 -69.31 -30.99
C VAL A 20 -14.81 -67.93 -30.81
N ARG A 21 -16.13 -67.81 -31.00
CA ARG A 21 -16.84 -66.54 -30.80
C ARG A 21 -16.72 -66.04 -29.35
N LEU A 22 -16.87 -66.92 -28.37
CA LEU A 22 -16.72 -66.58 -26.96
C LEU A 22 -15.29 -66.11 -26.66
N LEU A 23 -14.27 -66.80 -27.18
CA LEU A 23 -12.86 -66.42 -26.99
C LEU A 23 -12.57 -65.03 -27.57
N VAL A 24 -13.11 -64.73 -28.75
CA VAL A 24 -13.00 -63.39 -29.38
C VAL A 24 -13.66 -62.32 -28.51
N VAL A 25 -14.86 -62.59 -27.98
CA VAL A 25 -15.56 -61.67 -27.09
C VAL A 25 -14.78 -61.43 -25.80
N VAL A 26 -14.23 -62.48 -25.18
CA VAL A 26 -13.41 -62.36 -23.96
C VAL A 26 -12.15 -61.55 -24.23
N ARG A 27 -11.44 -61.82 -25.34
CA ARG A 27 -10.27 -61.01 -25.73
C ARG A 27 -10.64 -59.55 -25.94
N LEU A 28 -11.73 -59.26 -26.65
CA LEU A 28 -12.20 -57.90 -26.86
C LEU A 28 -12.51 -57.21 -25.52
N LEU A 29 -13.15 -57.91 -24.59
CA LEU A 29 -13.51 -57.37 -23.28
C LEU A 29 -12.28 -57.06 -22.41
N VAL A 30 -11.21 -57.87 -22.51
CA VAL A 30 -9.90 -57.59 -21.90
C VAL A 30 -9.27 -56.33 -22.50
N VAL A 31 -9.28 -56.19 -23.83
CA VAL A 31 -8.77 -54.99 -24.51
C VAL A 31 -9.54 -53.74 -24.07
N VAL A 32 -10.88 -53.80 -24.03
CA VAL A 32 -11.73 -52.69 -23.57
C VAL A 32 -11.43 -52.32 -22.12
N ARG A 33 -11.26 -53.29 -21.22
CA ARG A 33 -10.85 -53.02 -19.83
C ARG A 33 -9.47 -52.37 -19.76
N GLY A 34 -8.51 -52.84 -20.55
CA GLY A 34 -7.18 -52.24 -20.65
C GLY A 34 -7.25 -50.78 -21.11
N LEU A 35 -8.03 -50.51 -22.15
CA LEU A 35 -8.25 -49.17 -22.68
C LEU A 35 -8.91 -48.25 -21.64
N LEU A 36 -9.93 -48.74 -20.93
CA LEU A 36 -10.62 -48.01 -19.87
C LEU A 36 -9.65 -47.61 -18.74
N LEU A 37 -8.74 -48.51 -18.36
CA LEU A 37 -7.74 -48.25 -17.33
C LEU A 37 -6.73 -47.17 -17.78
N VAL A 38 -6.34 -47.18 -19.06
CA VAL A 38 -5.52 -46.10 -19.65
C VAL A 38 -6.24 -44.76 -19.60
N VAL A 39 -7.53 -44.72 -19.95
CA VAL A 39 -8.35 -43.49 -19.88
C VAL A 39 -8.43 -42.96 -18.44
N VAL A 40 -8.65 -43.84 -17.46
CA VAL A 40 -8.69 -43.44 -16.03
C VAL A 40 -7.33 -42.87 -15.60
N ARG A 41 -6.22 -43.51 -15.98
CA ARG A 41 -4.87 -42.99 -15.69
C ARG A 41 -4.65 -41.62 -16.33
N LEU A 42 -5.08 -41.44 -17.59
CA LEU A 42 -4.96 -40.15 -18.27
C LEU A 42 -5.79 -39.07 -17.56
N LEU A 43 -6.98 -39.40 -17.08
CA LEU A 43 -7.81 -38.46 -16.30
C LEU A 43 -7.11 -38.01 -15.02
N VAL A 44 -6.39 -38.90 -14.33
CA VAL A 44 -5.59 -38.55 -13.15
C VAL A 44 -4.46 -37.58 -13.52
N VAL A 45 -3.77 -37.80 -14.66
CA VAL A 45 -2.73 -36.89 -15.16
C VAL A 45 -3.31 -35.51 -15.48
N VAL A 46 -4.47 -35.44 -16.13
CA VAL A 46 -5.16 -34.17 -16.41
C VAL A 46 -5.50 -33.45 -15.10
N ARG A 47 -6.03 -34.17 -14.10
CA ARG A 47 -6.33 -33.57 -12.80
C ARG A 47 -5.07 -33.02 -12.11
N LEU A 48 -3.96 -33.75 -12.17
CA LEU A 48 -2.68 -33.26 -11.65
C LEU A 48 -2.23 -31.98 -12.38
N LEU A 49 -2.37 -31.94 -13.71
CA LEU A 49 -2.03 -30.75 -14.50
C LEU A 49 -2.86 -29.53 -14.09
N VAL A 50 -4.16 -29.72 -13.82
CA VAL A 50 -5.03 -28.64 -13.29
C VAL A 50 -4.54 -28.14 -11.93
N VAL A 51 -4.14 -29.04 -11.04
CA VAL A 51 -3.57 -28.66 -9.73
C VAL A 51 -2.28 -27.87 -9.89
N VAL A 52 -1.38 -28.31 -10.79
CA VAL A 52 -0.13 -27.59 -11.09
C VAL A 52 -0.40 -26.20 -11.64
N MET A 53 -1.37 -26.05 -12.54
CA MET A 53 -1.78 -24.75 -13.07
C MET A 53 -2.37 -23.86 -11.97
N GLY A 54 -3.20 -24.41 -11.08
CA GLY A 54 -3.73 -23.68 -9.93
C GLY A 54 -2.61 -23.18 -9.00
N LEU A 55 -1.61 -24.03 -8.74
CA LEU A 55 -0.44 -23.64 -7.95
C LEU A 55 0.36 -22.54 -8.64
N LEU A 56 0.57 -22.62 -9.96
CA LEU A 56 1.27 -21.59 -10.72
C LEU A 56 0.55 -20.24 -10.63
N VAL A 57 -0.78 -20.23 -10.76
CA VAL A 57 -1.59 -19.01 -10.59
C VAL A 57 -1.44 -18.44 -9.18
N ALA A 58 -1.45 -19.29 -8.15
CA ALA A 58 -1.24 -18.85 -6.76
C ALA A 58 0.15 -18.23 -6.56
N VAL A 59 1.21 -18.83 -7.14
CA VAL A 59 2.57 -18.30 -7.10
C VAL A 59 2.66 -16.94 -7.79
N MET A 60 2.02 -16.79 -8.96
CA MET A 60 1.97 -15.51 -9.67
C MET A 60 1.21 -14.45 -8.86
N GLY A 61 0.09 -14.82 -8.22
CA GLY A 61 -0.64 -13.95 -7.32
C GLY A 61 0.21 -13.47 -6.15
N LEU A 62 0.96 -14.38 -5.52
CA LEU A 62 1.89 -14.05 -4.44
C LEU A 62 3.00 -13.11 -4.92
N LEU A 63 3.55 -13.33 -6.11
CA LEU A 63 4.57 -12.46 -6.70
C LEU A 63 4.04 -11.03 -6.90
N VAL A 64 2.80 -10.88 -7.36
CA VAL A 64 2.16 -9.56 -7.50
C VAL A 64 2.03 -8.88 -6.14
N VAL A 65 1.63 -9.60 -5.09
CA VAL A 65 1.56 -9.06 -3.72
C VAL A 65 2.93 -8.59 -3.23
N VAL A 66 3.98 -9.40 -3.44
CA VAL A 66 5.35 -9.05 -3.06
C VAL A 66 5.82 -7.78 -3.78
N MET A 67 5.56 -7.67 -5.08
CA MET A 67 5.89 -6.47 -5.85
C MET A 67 5.12 -5.23 -5.38
N GLY A 68 3.83 -5.41 -5.03
CA GLY A 68 3.03 -4.35 -4.42
C GLY A 68 3.60 -3.87 -3.10
N LEU A 69 4.01 -4.80 -2.23
CA LEU A 69 4.64 -4.48 -0.94
C LEU A 69 5.97 -3.76 -1.14
N LEU A 70 6.81 -4.21 -2.08
CA LEU A 70 8.07 -3.56 -2.41
C LEU A 70 7.85 -2.10 -2.85
N LEU A 71 6.83 -1.84 -3.67
CA LEU A 71 6.48 -0.49 -4.09
C LEU A 71 6.07 0.39 -2.89
N VAL A 72 5.32 -0.15 -1.93
CA VAL A 72 4.96 0.56 -0.70
C VAL A 72 6.21 0.92 0.11
N VAL A 73 7.14 -0.02 0.27
CA VAL A 73 8.42 0.21 0.97
C VAL A 73 9.23 1.31 0.29
N VAL A 74 9.34 1.29 -1.04
CA VAL A 74 10.05 2.33 -1.81
C VAL A 74 9.39 3.70 -1.60
N ARG A 75 8.06 3.79 -1.65
CA ARG A 75 7.33 5.03 -1.39
C ARG A 75 7.58 5.55 0.02
N LEU A 76 7.56 4.66 1.02
CA LEU A 76 7.85 5.04 2.39
C LEU A 76 9.28 5.57 2.53
N LEU A 77 10.25 4.93 1.89
CA LEU A 77 11.64 5.38 1.89
C LEU A 77 11.78 6.78 1.30
N ILE A 78 11.09 7.08 0.19
CA ILE A 78 11.06 8.42 -0.42
C ILE A 78 10.50 9.44 0.58
N VAL A 79 9.42 9.11 1.29
CA VAL A 79 8.83 9.99 2.31
C VAL A 79 9.82 10.26 3.45
N VAL A 80 10.49 9.22 3.95
CA VAL A 80 11.51 9.34 5.01
C VAL A 80 12.67 10.23 4.56
N MET A 81 13.18 10.03 3.34
CA MET A 81 14.25 10.88 2.78
C MET A 81 13.80 12.34 2.61
N GLY A 82 12.55 12.55 2.19
CA GLY A 82 11.95 13.88 2.12
C GLY A 82 11.86 14.56 3.49
N LEU A 83 11.47 13.82 4.52
CA LEU A 83 11.41 14.32 5.90
C LEU A 83 12.81 14.65 6.43
N LEU A 84 13.79 13.78 6.17
CA LEU A 84 15.18 14.02 6.57
C LEU A 84 15.73 15.31 5.94
N LEU A 85 15.44 15.55 4.65
CA LEU A 85 15.83 16.79 3.98
C LEU A 85 15.19 18.02 4.63
N VAL A 86 13.92 17.92 5.04
CA VAL A 86 13.25 19.01 5.78
C VAL A 86 13.95 19.27 7.11
N VAL A 87 14.29 18.23 7.87
CA VAL A 87 15.02 18.35 9.14
C VAL A 87 16.38 19.02 8.94
N VAL A 88 17.13 18.61 7.92
CA VAL A 88 18.43 19.24 7.59
C VAL A 88 18.28 20.71 7.25
N ARG A 89 17.26 21.08 6.47
CA ARG A 89 16.98 22.49 6.16
C ARG A 89 16.66 23.29 7.42
N ILE A 90 15.82 22.77 8.32
CA ILE A 90 15.51 23.41 9.61
C ILE A 90 16.80 23.62 10.41
N LEU A 91 17.67 22.61 10.50
CA LEU A 91 18.94 22.72 11.22
C LEU A 91 19.85 23.83 10.65
N ILE A 92 19.93 23.95 9.32
CA ILE A 92 20.69 25.02 8.66
C ILE A 92 20.11 26.39 9.04
N VAL A 93 18.79 26.55 9.01
CA VAL A 93 18.11 27.80 9.37
C VAL A 93 18.36 28.13 10.85
N VAL A 94 18.24 27.16 11.77
CA VAL A 94 18.54 27.35 13.20
C VAL A 94 19.99 27.78 13.40
N ARG A 95 20.94 27.19 12.67
CA ARG A 95 22.35 27.60 12.75
C ARG A 95 22.56 29.03 12.26
N GLY A 96 21.90 29.42 11.15
CA GLY A 96 21.88 30.79 10.65
C GLY A 96 21.31 31.76 11.69
N LEU A 97 20.17 31.41 12.29
CA LEU A 97 19.53 32.17 13.36
C LEU A 97 20.47 32.38 14.55
N LEU A 98 21.16 31.33 14.99
CA LEU A 98 22.11 31.43 16.10
C LEU A 98 23.25 32.41 15.80
N VAL A 99 23.75 32.44 14.56
CA VAL A 99 24.76 33.42 14.12
C VAL A 99 24.19 34.83 14.16
N VAL A 100 22.96 35.00 13.66
CA VAL A 100 22.25 36.27 13.61
C VAL A 100 22.03 36.84 15.02
N ILE A 101 21.69 36.01 16.00
CA ILE A 101 21.52 36.41 17.42
C ILE A 101 22.86 36.72 18.10
N LYS A 102 23.94 36.00 17.76
CA LYS A 102 25.27 36.24 18.37
C LYS A 102 25.90 37.56 17.94
N ARG A 103 25.66 38.02 16.70
CA ARG A 103 26.23 39.27 16.16
C ARG A 103 25.91 40.52 17.02
N PRO A 104 24.65 40.84 17.36
CA PRO A 104 24.35 42.00 18.20
C PRO A 104 24.97 41.87 19.59
N PHE A 105 25.03 40.66 20.16
CA PHE A 105 25.68 40.44 21.46
C PHE A 105 27.17 40.83 21.41
N VAL A 106 27.88 40.46 20.34
CA VAL A 106 29.28 40.86 20.14
C VAL A 106 29.42 42.37 19.98
N ILE A 107 28.49 43.04 19.30
CA ILE A 107 28.48 44.49 19.11
C ILE A 107 28.30 45.20 20.46
N VAL A 108 27.33 44.76 21.28
CA VAL A 108 27.08 45.31 22.62
C VAL A 108 28.30 45.15 23.51
N VAL A 109 28.95 43.98 23.51
CA VAL A 109 30.18 43.75 24.30
C VAL A 109 31.31 44.68 23.83
N ARG A 110 31.50 44.85 22.52
CA ARG A 110 32.51 45.79 22.00
C ARG A 110 32.23 47.23 22.41
N LEU A 111 30.98 47.67 22.32
CA LEU A 111 30.57 49.00 22.74
C LEU A 111 30.84 49.20 24.23
N LEU A 112 30.51 48.21 25.07
CA LEU A 112 30.79 48.24 26.51
C LEU A 112 32.29 48.40 26.80
N VAL A 113 33.16 47.69 26.06
CA VAL A 113 34.62 47.83 26.20
C VAL A 113 35.09 49.24 25.84
N ILE A 114 34.58 49.82 24.75
CA ILE A 114 34.91 51.18 24.32
C ILE A 114 34.49 52.19 25.40
N VAL A 115 33.28 52.03 25.93
CA VAL A 115 32.73 52.84 27.02
C VAL A 115 33.60 52.78 28.27
N MET A 116 33.96 51.57 28.71
CA MET A 116 34.80 51.39 29.89
C MET A 116 36.19 52.03 29.69
N SER A 117 36.73 51.94 28.47
CA SER A 117 38.00 52.59 28.13
C SER A 117 37.90 54.11 28.20
N LEU A 118 36.81 54.70 27.68
CA LEU A 118 36.56 56.14 27.76
C LEU A 118 36.36 56.60 29.21
N LEU A 119 35.65 55.83 30.03
CA LEU A 119 35.47 56.10 31.45
C LEU A 119 36.82 56.13 32.19
N VAL A 120 37.70 55.15 31.94
CA VAL A 120 39.05 55.11 32.54
C VAL A 120 39.86 56.34 32.14
N VAL A 121 39.82 56.74 30.87
CA VAL A 121 40.52 57.94 30.38
C VAL A 121 39.97 59.21 31.04
N THR A 122 38.66 59.37 31.08
CA THR A 122 38.03 60.58 31.67
C THR A 122 38.26 60.72 33.18
N VAL A 123 38.24 59.61 33.92
CA VAL A 123 38.61 59.58 35.35
C VAL A 123 40.10 59.90 35.54
N GLY A 124 40.98 59.40 34.65
CA GLY A 124 42.42 59.65 34.72
C GLY A 124 42.84 61.09 34.42
N VAL A 125 42.04 61.85 33.65
CA VAL A 125 42.31 63.25 33.27
C VAL A 125 41.69 64.26 34.24
N GLY A 126 40.96 63.81 35.28
CA GLY A 126 40.40 64.70 36.30
C GLY A 126 39.21 65.54 35.82
N ALA A 127 38.40 65.00 34.91
CA ALA A 127 37.21 65.69 34.40
C ALA A 127 36.19 65.99 35.51
N ASP A 128 35.57 67.17 35.45
CA ASP A 128 34.53 67.60 36.38
C ASP A 128 33.35 66.61 36.45
N ILE A 129 32.76 66.46 37.63
CA ILE A 129 31.63 65.54 37.92
C ILE A 129 30.46 65.72 36.93
N GLY A 130 30.28 66.94 36.41
CA GLY A 130 29.27 67.26 35.40
C GLY A 130 29.49 66.55 34.04
N VAL A 131 30.73 66.50 33.54
CA VAL A 131 31.06 65.86 32.26
C VAL A 131 30.96 64.34 32.37
N LEU A 132 31.35 63.78 33.53
CA LEU A 132 31.13 62.38 33.86
C LEU A 132 29.65 62.04 33.89
N SER A 133 28.80 62.87 34.50
CA SER A 133 27.36 62.60 34.59
C SER A 133 26.68 62.56 33.22
N VAL A 134 26.97 63.53 32.34
CA VAL A 134 26.38 63.58 30.99
C VAL A 134 26.91 62.45 30.12
N GLY A 135 28.22 62.18 30.15
CA GLY A 135 28.83 61.09 29.39
C GLY A 135 28.32 59.70 29.81
N ILE A 136 28.12 59.46 31.11
CA ILE A 136 27.54 58.20 31.62
C ILE A 136 26.08 58.06 31.19
N ILE A 137 25.30 59.15 31.20
CA ILE A 137 23.89 59.15 30.79
C ILE A 137 23.77 58.87 29.28
N ASP A 138 24.55 59.54 28.43
CA ASP A 138 24.55 59.31 26.98
C ASP A 138 24.95 57.87 26.66
N VAL A 139 25.98 57.35 27.32
CA VAL A 139 26.40 55.96 27.22
C VAL A 139 25.30 55.00 27.64
N ALA A 140 24.63 55.25 28.76
CA ALA A 140 23.56 54.40 29.25
C ALA A 140 22.38 54.39 28.28
N ILE A 141 22.03 55.54 27.70
CA ILE A 141 20.97 55.65 26.67
C ILE A 141 21.35 54.85 25.42
N VAL A 142 22.58 54.99 24.91
CA VAL A 142 23.05 54.23 23.74
C VAL A 142 23.09 52.73 24.03
N LEU A 143 23.52 52.32 25.23
CA LEU A 143 23.53 50.92 25.63
C LEU A 143 22.10 50.35 25.71
N ILE A 144 21.18 51.08 26.33
CA ILE A 144 19.76 50.68 26.43
C ILE A 144 19.14 50.59 25.03
N ALA A 145 19.36 51.58 24.16
CA ALA A 145 18.88 51.55 22.78
C ALA A 145 19.43 50.33 22.03
N CYS A 146 20.73 50.06 22.14
CA CYS A 146 21.36 48.91 21.48
C CYS A 146 20.83 47.57 22.00
N VAL A 147 20.54 47.46 23.31
CA VAL A 147 19.90 46.29 23.90
C VAL A 147 18.45 46.14 23.41
N VAL A 148 17.69 47.23 23.35
CA VAL A 148 16.31 47.22 22.83
C VAL A 148 16.30 46.77 21.37
N ASP A 149 17.16 47.33 20.52
CA ASP A 149 17.29 46.93 19.12
C ASP A 149 17.67 45.45 18.98
N ALA A 150 18.62 44.97 19.79
CA ALA A 150 19.01 43.57 19.81
C ALA A 150 17.84 42.65 20.22
N VAL A 151 17.07 43.04 21.25
CA VAL A 151 15.91 42.27 21.72
C VAL A 151 14.80 42.27 20.67
N VAL A 152 14.45 43.43 20.10
CA VAL A 152 13.45 43.54 19.03
C VAL A 152 13.85 42.69 17.84
N PHE A 153 15.12 42.75 17.45
CA PHE A 153 15.65 41.92 16.38
C PHE A 153 15.52 40.42 16.69
N VAL A 154 15.91 39.97 17.88
CA VAL A 154 15.73 38.57 18.29
C VAL A 154 14.26 38.15 18.23
N VAL A 155 13.36 38.98 18.74
CA VAL A 155 11.91 38.70 18.72
C VAL A 155 11.39 38.58 17.29
N ILE A 156 11.71 39.53 16.40
CA ILE A 156 11.30 39.49 14.99
C ILE A 156 11.79 38.21 14.33
N VAL A 157 13.07 37.87 14.50
CA VAL A 157 13.62 36.70 13.82
C VAL A 157 13.03 35.40 14.38
N VAL A 158 12.76 35.32 15.68
CA VAL A 158 12.07 34.16 16.30
C VAL A 158 10.63 34.04 15.78
N VAL A 159 9.87 35.13 15.71
CA VAL A 159 8.49 35.14 15.18
C VAL A 159 8.46 34.72 13.71
N VAL A 160 9.30 35.34 12.88
CA VAL A 160 9.40 35.00 11.45
C VAL A 160 9.82 33.55 11.26
N PHE A 161 10.77 33.04 12.05
CA PHE A 161 11.17 31.64 12.01
C PHE A 161 10.02 30.69 12.41
N TRP A 162 9.27 31.04 13.45
CA TRP A 162 8.11 30.28 13.90
C TRP A 162 7.03 30.20 12.82
N ASP A 163 6.69 31.30 12.17
CA ASP A 163 5.75 31.33 11.06
C ASP A 163 6.25 30.50 9.87
N THR A 164 7.54 30.63 9.55
CA THR A 164 8.18 29.90 8.44
C THR A 164 8.17 28.38 8.66
N ILE A 165 8.18 27.90 9.91
CA ILE A 165 8.08 26.46 10.22
C ILE A 165 6.63 26.01 10.30
N THR A 166 5.77 26.80 10.94
CA THR A 166 4.41 26.38 11.30
C THR A 166 3.48 26.35 10.10
N ILE A 167 3.62 27.30 9.17
CA ILE A 167 2.80 27.38 7.94
C ILE A 167 2.97 26.14 7.03
N PRO A 168 4.20 25.70 6.67
CA PRO A 168 4.37 24.53 5.81
C PRO A 168 4.04 23.21 6.50
N PHE A 169 4.22 23.10 7.83
CA PHE A 169 3.83 21.89 8.57
C PHE A 169 2.31 21.72 8.58
N SER A 170 1.58 22.80 8.86
CA SER A 170 0.11 22.79 8.89
C SER A 170 -0.50 22.47 7.51
N LEU A 171 0.07 23.03 6.43
CA LEU A 171 -0.40 22.75 5.07
C LEU A 171 -0.08 21.32 4.59
N ARG A 172 1.03 20.72 5.03
CA ARG A 172 1.37 19.32 4.67
C ARG A 172 0.57 18.27 5.42
N LEU A 173 0.17 18.53 6.67
CA LEU A 173 -0.69 17.64 7.47
C LEU A 173 -2.17 17.73 7.03
N CYS A 174 -2.63 18.89 6.59
CA CYS A 174 -4.00 19.09 6.14
C CYS A 174 -4.29 18.63 4.72
N ASN A 175 -3.33 18.09 3.96
CA ASN A 175 -3.61 17.61 2.62
C ASN A 175 -4.25 16.21 2.70
N PRO A 176 -5.57 16.06 2.45
CA PRO A 176 -6.22 14.77 2.54
C PRO A 176 -5.69 13.88 1.41
N ILE A 177 -5.30 12.65 1.77
CA ILE A 177 -4.93 11.60 0.83
C ILE A 177 -5.99 11.55 -0.28
N PRO A 178 -5.65 11.74 -1.57
CA PRO A 178 -6.64 11.70 -2.64
C PRO A 178 -7.30 10.32 -2.64
N LYS A 179 -8.60 10.29 -2.30
CA LYS A 179 -9.40 9.05 -2.29
C LYS A 179 -9.31 8.40 -3.68
N PRO A 180 -9.04 7.09 -3.77
CA PRO A 180 -9.03 6.40 -5.05
C PRO A 180 -10.42 6.51 -5.71
N LYS A 181 -10.45 6.99 -6.95
CA LYS A 181 -11.66 7.14 -7.77
C LYS A 181 -12.27 5.75 -8.01
N PRO A 182 -13.54 5.48 -7.63
CA PRO A 182 -14.21 4.25 -8.03
C PRO A 182 -14.55 4.31 -9.51
N SER A 183 -13.73 3.68 -10.35
CA SER A 183 -13.99 3.52 -11.78
C SER A 183 -14.44 2.09 -12.06
N ALA A 184 -15.72 1.81 -11.81
CA ALA A 184 -16.42 0.68 -12.40
C ALA A 184 -17.86 1.09 -12.69
N LYS A 185 -18.16 1.37 -13.96
CA LYS A 185 -19.53 1.50 -14.48
C LYS A 185 -20.23 0.14 -14.30
N PRO A 186 -21.43 0.07 -13.72
CA PRO A 186 -22.20 -1.17 -13.75
C PRO A 186 -22.64 -1.46 -15.19
N MET A 187 -22.25 -2.63 -15.68
CA MET A 187 -22.67 -3.18 -16.97
C MET A 187 -24.17 -3.48 -16.91
N LYS A 188 -24.97 -2.75 -17.69
CA LYS A 188 -26.42 -2.94 -17.81
C LYS A 188 -26.66 -4.27 -18.52
N ILE A 189 -27.02 -5.31 -17.77
CA ILE A 189 -27.49 -6.57 -18.34
C ILE A 189 -28.87 -6.27 -18.95
N ARG A 190 -28.95 -6.45 -20.26
CA ARG A 190 -30.17 -6.33 -21.05
C ARG A 190 -31.06 -7.53 -20.70
N GLU A 191 -32.17 -7.30 -20.01
CA GLU A 191 -33.20 -8.32 -19.80
C GLU A 191 -33.79 -8.70 -21.16
N THR A 192 -33.46 -9.89 -21.61
CA THR A 192 -34.05 -10.51 -22.78
C THR A 192 -35.41 -11.05 -22.37
N THR A 193 -36.46 -10.44 -22.89
CA THR A 193 -37.87 -10.84 -22.77
C THR A 193 -38.05 -12.32 -23.11
N ILE A 194 -38.52 -13.12 -22.14
CA ILE A 194 -39.05 -14.48 -22.36
C ILE A 194 -40.58 -14.39 -22.26
N PRO A 195 -41.33 -14.99 -23.20
CA PRO A 195 -42.76 -14.76 -23.31
C PRO A 195 -43.56 -15.45 -22.20
N THR A 196 -44.68 -14.80 -21.86
CA THR A 196 -45.73 -15.21 -20.92
C THR A 196 -46.17 -16.68 -21.08
N PRO A 197 -46.35 -17.46 -20.00
CA PRO A 197 -47.13 -18.68 -20.06
C PRO A 197 -48.63 -18.38 -19.87
N ILE A 198 -49.39 -19.12 -20.66
CA ILE A 198 -50.84 -19.11 -20.82
C ILE A 198 -51.49 -19.51 -19.49
N THR A 199 -52.36 -18.66 -18.96
CA THR A 199 -53.24 -19.02 -17.83
C THR A 199 -54.33 -19.99 -18.28
N SER A 200 -54.42 -21.14 -17.62
CA SER A 200 -55.60 -22.01 -17.63
C SER A 200 -55.91 -22.44 -16.18
N PRO A 201 -57.19 -22.58 -15.80
CA PRO A 201 -57.63 -22.50 -14.42
C PRO A 201 -57.74 -23.88 -13.77
N ASN A 202 -57.56 -23.89 -12.44
CA ASN A 202 -58.20 -24.77 -11.45
C ASN A 202 -57.21 -25.28 -10.41
N GLY A 203 -57.55 -25.02 -9.16
CA GLY A 203 -57.65 -26.06 -8.16
C GLY A 203 -56.35 -26.63 -7.62
N SER A 204 -56.06 -26.18 -6.40
CA SER A 204 -55.73 -27.05 -5.26
C SER A 204 -54.26 -27.45 -5.02
N HIS A 205 -53.82 -27.09 -3.82
CA HIS A 205 -52.73 -27.65 -3.00
C HIS A 205 -51.27 -27.58 -3.51
N GLY A 206 -50.40 -26.96 -2.70
CA GLY A 206 -48.95 -27.15 -2.84
C GLY A 206 -48.11 -26.14 -2.06
N LEU A 207 -47.83 -26.44 -0.79
CA LEU A 207 -46.74 -25.85 -0.01
C LEU A 207 -45.43 -25.82 -0.83
N HIS A 208 -44.80 -24.65 -0.96
CA HIS A 208 -43.40 -24.57 -1.36
C HIS A 208 -42.60 -23.81 -0.31
N VAL A 209 -41.95 -24.63 0.53
CA VAL A 209 -40.87 -24.29 1.44
C VAL A 209 -39.74 -23.64 0.65
N PHE A 210 -39.46 -22.36 0.91
CA PHE A 210 -38.28 -21.68 0.41
C PHE A 210 -37.12 -21.97 1.39
N LEU A 211 -36.27 -22.92 1.05
CA LEU A 211 -34.95 -23.05 1.67
C LEU A 211 -34.00 -22.02 1.02
N PRO A 212 -33.43 -21.05 1.74
CA PRO A 212 -32.37 -20.23 1.19
C PRO A 212 -31.05 -21.00 1.23
N ARG A 213 -30.39 -21.10 0.07
CA ARG A 213 -29.03 -21.63 -0.06
C ARG A 213 -28.02 -20.72 0.65
N PRO A 214 -26.98 -21.28 1.28
CA PRO A 214 -26.00 -20.54 2.08
C PRO A 214 -24.78 -20.19 1.22
N ASP A 215 -24.82 -19.09 0.47
CA ASP A 215 -23.63 -18.61 -0.25
C ASP A 215 -23.56 -17.09 -0.20
N LEU A 216 -23.33 -16.54 1.00
CA LEU A 216 -22.91 -15.15 1.19
C LEU A 216 -22.20 -14.97 2.55
N TYR A 217 -21.11 -15.72 2.74
CA TYR A 217 -20.08 -15.31 3.70
C TYR A 217 -19.14 -14.32 3.01
N CYS A 218 -19.45 -13.03 3.20
CA CYS A 218 -18.50 -11.94 3.04
C CYS A 218 -17.30 -12.16 3.96
N PHE A 219 -16.14 -12.48 3.40
CA PHE A 219 -14.87 -12.33 4.10
C PHE A 219 -14.51 -10.85 4.13
N ILE A 220 -14.67 -10.24 5.31
CA ILE A 220 -13.89 -9.10 5.76
C ILE A 220 -12.75 -9.70 6.57
N SER A 221 -11.52 -9.66 6.05
CA SER A 221 -10.31 -9.28 6.79
C SER A 221 -9.12 -9.16 5.86
#